data_AF-A0A3P4APP1-F1
#
_entry.id   AF-A0A3P4APP1-F1
#
_cell.length_a   1.000
_cell.length_b   1.000
_cell.length_c   1.000
_cell.angle_alpha   90.00
_cell.angle_beta   90.00
_cell.angle_gamma   90.00
#
_symmetry.space_group_name_H-M   'P 1'
#
loop_
_entity.id
_entity.type
_entity.pdbx_description
1 polymer ?
#
loop_
_entity_poly.entity_id
_entity_poly.type
_entity_poly.pdbx_seq_one_letter_code
_entity_poly.pdbx_strand_id
1 'polypeptide(L)'
;MHKLRKSLLLVSILILGFAGYLALGQYTLPEGPGKDLVLAKCQTCHDIGFVARERLSRERWNAIIDEMVTRGLQITPEERSAILDYLATYLGTEPPPTPPQVQPAPTPKTGAQVYANCAGCHGPQGEGNPPAFPPLKGHVKKLLKAEGGRTYLLLVVLYGLQGPIKVEGKEYAGIMPGFAWLSDEEIALVLNHLAGWGAPQGFKPYTPDEVKAARAKALTPEEVLKLRQGLKLP
;
A
#
# COMPACT_ATOMS: atom_id res chain seq x y z
N MET A 1 61.37 23.47 -10.44
CA MET A 1 59.94 23.29 -10.06
C MET A 1 59.22 22.48 -11.13
N HIS A 2 59.43 21.16 -11.15
CA HIS A 2 58.73 20.25 -12.07
C HIS A 2 57.45 19.75 -11.39
N LYS A 3 56.28 20.27 -11.81
CA LYS A 3 54.99 19.77 -11.34
C LYS A 3 54.64 18.47 -12.06
N LEU A 4 54.58 17.42 -11.25
CA LEU A 4 54.20 16.05 -11.56
C LEU A 4 52.78 15.99 -12.15
N ARG A 5 52.64 15.65 -13.44
CA ARG A 5 51.38 15.24 -14.06
C ARG A 5 51.01 13.86 -13.49
N LYS A 6 50.04 13.79 -12.58
CA LYS A 6 49.47 12.52 -12.13
C LYS A 6 48.37 12.10 -13.10
N SER A 7 48.55 10.90 -13.61
CA SER A 7 47.74 10.22 -14.62
C SER A 7 46.27 10.08 -14.22
N LEU A 8 45.42 10.48 -15.15
CA LEU A 8 44.04 10.06 -15.30
C LEU A 8 44.05 8.61 -15.81
N LEU A 9 43.17 7.76 -15.28
CA LEU A 9 42.78 6.38 -15.67
C LEU A 9 43.03 5.39 -14.53
N LEU A 10 41.95 4.92 -13.91
CA LEU A 10 41.76 3.52 -13.49
C LEU A 10 40.29 3.29 -13.12
N VAL A 11 39.60 2.62 -14.04
CA VAL A 11 38.65 1.52 -13.80
C VAL A 11 37.35 1.85 -13.05
N SER A 12 36.36 2.27 -13.83
CA SER A 12 34.99 1.76 -13.69
C SER A 12 35.00 0.24 -13.91
N ILE A 13 34.45 -0.55 -12.99
CA ILE A 13 33.72 -1.83 -13.16
C ILE A 13 33.50 -2.47 -11.77
N LEU A 14 32.31 -3.08 -11.59
CA LEU A 14 31.77 -3.84 -10.43
C LEU A 14 30.97 -3.09 -9.35
N ILE A 15 29.76 -2.61 -9.72
CA ILE A 15 28.61 -2.43 -8.80
C ILE A 15 27.50 -3.45 -9.13
N LEU A 16 27.86 -4.66 -9.57
CA LEU A 16 26.90 -5.75 -9.78
C LEU A 16 27.42 -6.99 -9.04
N GLY A 17 26.94 -7.22 -7.82
CA GLY A 17 27.33 -8.42 -7.08
C GLY A 17 26.94 -8.53 -5.61
N PHE A 18 26.12 -7.63 -5.06
CA PHE A 18 25.69 -7.73 -3.65
C PHE A 18 24.19 -7.45 -3.44
N ALA A 19 23.37 -7.77 -4.43
CA ALA A 19 21.89 -7.79 -4.30
C ALA A 19 21.34 -9.22 -4.42
N GLY A 20 22.19 -10.21 -4.11
CA GLY A 20 21.88 -11.64 -4.19
C GLY A 20 22.32 -12.42 -2.96
N TYR A 21 22.49 -11.75 -1.82
CA TYR A 21 22.61 -12.45 -0.53
C TYR A 21 21.20 -12.87 -0.10
N LEU A 22 20.79 -14.00 -0.66
CA LEU A 22 20.04 -15.04 0.02
C LEU A 22 18.97 -14.53 0.99
N ALA A 23 17.72 -14.46 0.52
CA ALA A 23 16.60 -14.86 1.34
C ALA A 23 16.80 -16.34 1.75
N LEU A 24 17.69 -16.58 2.73
CA LEU A 24 17.63 -17.80 3.52
C LEU A 24 16.28 -17.72 4.20
N GLY A 25 15.35 -18.58 3.81
CA GLY A 25 14.11 -18.77 4.55
C GLY A 25 14.48 -18.99 6.01
N GLN A 26 14.26 -17.98 6.83
CA GLN A 26 14.48 -18.11 8.25
C GLN A 26 13.42 -19.10 8.72
N TYR A 27 13.83 -20.35 9.01
CA TYR A 27 12.99 -21.34 9.65
C TYR A 27 12.63 -20.81 11.04
N THR A 28 11.58 -20.00 11.08
CA THR A 28 11.09 -19.32 12.26
C THR A 28 9.85 -20.04 12.74
N LEU A 29 9.69 -20.06 14.06
CA LEU A 29 8.49 -20.59 14.68
C LEU A 29 7.26 -19.75 14.26
N PRO A 30 6.13 -20.36 13.88
CA PRO A 30 4.91 -19.63 13.47
C PRO A 30 4.42 -18.64 14.54
N GLU A 31 3.80 -17.53 14.14
CA GLU A 31 3.22 -16.60 15.13
C GLU A 31 2.06 -17.27 15.89
N GLY A 32 2.05 -17.12 17.22
CA GLY A 32 0.97 -17.65 18.06
C GLY A 32 1.26 -17.62 19.57
N PRO A 33 0.23 -17.80 20.41
CA PRO A 33 0.39 -17.85 21.86
C PRO A 33 1.34 -18.97 22.27
N GLY A 34 2.39 -18.64 23.02
CA GLY A 34 3.41 -19.60 23.48
C GLY A 34 4.70 -19.60 22.66
N LYS A 35 4.75 -18.92 21.50
CA LYS A 35 5.97 -18.78 20.70
C LYS A 35 7.16 -18.25 21.51
N ASP A 36 6.97 -17.16 22.26
CA ASP A 36 8.04 -16.53 23.02
C ASP A 36 8.58 -17.45 24.14
N LEU A 37 7.68 -18.24 24.75
CA LEU A 37 8.07 -19.24 25.74
C LEU A 37 8.90 -20.36 25.09
N VAL A 38 8.51 -20.85 23.91
CA VAL A 38 9.27 -21.86 23.17
C VAL A 38 10.64 -21.32 22.76
N LEU A 39 10.71 -20.08 22.25
CA LEU A 39 11.99 -19.43 21.92
C LEU A 39 12.88 -19.32 23.15
N ALA A 40 12.34 -18.82 24.26
CA ALA A 40 13.10 -18.60 25.50
C ALA A 40 13.66 -19.89 26.11
N LYS A 41 12.92 -21.01 26.02
CA LYS A 41 13.28 -22.28 26.66
C LYS A 41 14.07 -23.22 25.75
N CYS A 42 13.71 -23.31 24.47
CA CYS A 42 14.27 -24.31 23.57
C CYS A 42 15.57 -23.84 22.89
N GLN A 43 15.77 -22.52 22.72
CA GLN A 43 17.03 -21.97 22.18
C GLN A 43 18.19 -21.98 23.19
N THR A 44 17.93 -22.33 24.45
CA THR A 44 18.97 -22.36 25.48
C THR A 44 20.07 -23.37 25.17
N CYS A 45 19.77 -24.46 24.46
CA CYS A 45 20.72 -25.57 24.25
C CYS A 45 20.98 -25.92 22.77
N HIS A 46 20.05 -25.66 21.85
CA HIS A 46 20.23 -25.92 20.43
C HIS A 46 19.50 -24.91 19.56
N ASP A 47 19.84 -24.85 18.27
CA ASP A 47 19.16 -23.98 17.31
C ASP A 47 17.67 -24.31 17.19
N ILE A 48 16.81 -23.29 17.10
CA ILE A 48 15.36 -23.50 17.00
C ILE A 48 14.91 -23.96 15.62
N GLY A 49 15.74 -23.76 14.60
CA GLY A 49 15.43 -24.14 13.21
C GLY A 49 15.18 -25.64 13.09
N PHE A 50 15.83 -26.46 13.91
CA PHE A 50 15.55 -27.89 14.00
C PHE A 50 14.14 -28.19 14.52
N VAL A 51 13.57 -27.35 15.38
CA VAL A 51 12.18 -27.50 15.87
C VAL A 51 11.20 -26.94 14.84
N ALA A 52 11.50 -25.76 14.29
CA ALA A 52 10.62 -25.03 13.38
C ALA A 52 10.27 -25.80 12.08
N ARG A 53 11.14 -26.73 11.67
CA ARG A 53 10.97 -27.54 10.46
C ARG A 53 10.18 -28.84 10.67
N GLU A 54 9.99 -29.28 11.91
CA GLU A 54 9.36 -30.56 12.19
C GLU A 54 7.84 -30.45 12.15
N ARG A 55 7.18 -31.53 11.78
CA ARG A 55 5.72 -31.66 11.78
C ARG A 55 5.36 -33.00 12.43
N LEU A 56 5.10 -32.97 13.74
CA LEU A 56 4.97 -34.16 14.56
C LEU A 56 3.61 -34.19 15.29
N SER A 57 3.13 -35.38 15.63
CA SER A 57 1.91 -35.50 16.43
C SER A 57 2.13 -34.92 17.83
N ARG A 58 1.05 -34.56 18.52
CA ARG A 58 1.11 -34.07 19.90
C ARG A 58 1.83 -35.06 20.83
N GLU A 59 1.56 -36.35 20.66
CA GLU A 59 2.19 -37.43 21.44
C GLU A 59 3.69 -37.45 21.20
N ARG A 60 4.12 -37.28 19.95
CA ARG A 60 5.54 -37.27 19.60
C ARG A 60 6.24 -36.02 20.13
N TRP A 61 5.60 -34.86 20.06
CA TRP A 61 6.10 -33.63 20.68
C TRP A 61 6.23 -33.76 22.19
N ASN A 62 5.23 -34.34 22.86
CA ASN A 62 5.26 -34.59 24.29
C ASN A 62 6.48 -35.44 24.69
N ALA A 63 6.75 -36.52 23.95
CA ALA A 63 7.91 -37.38 24.20
C ALA A 63 9.26 -36.65 23.99
N ILE A 64 9.36 -35.77 22.99
CA ILE A 64 10.57 -34.97 22.76
C ILE A 64 10.79 -33.99 23.90
N ILE A 65 9.74 -33.31 24.39
CA ILE A 65 9.85 -32.41 25.54
C ILE A 65 10.36 -33.18 26.77
N ASP A 66 9.85 -34.38 27.02
CA ASP A 66 10.31 -35.24 28.14
C ASP A 66 11.80 -35.62 28.00
N GLU A 67 12.25 -35.90 26.78
CA GLU A 67 13.66 -36.15 26.51
C GLU A 67 14.51 -34.90 26.81
N MET A 68 14.05 -33.71 26.43
CA MET A 68 14.77 -32.46 26.70
C MET A 68 14.81 -32.13 28.19
N VAL A 69 13.72 -32.36 28.92
CA VAL A 69 13.69 -32.21 30.39
C VAL A 69 14.67 -33.17 31.05
N THR A 70 14.71 -34.43 30.59
CA THR A 70 15.68 -35.43 31.07
C THR A 70 17.13 -35.01 30.78
N ARG A 71 17.37 -34.33 29.66
CA ARG A 71 18.68 -33.77 29.27
C ARG A 71 19.01 -32.43 29.95
N GLY A 72 18.11 -31.89 30.78
CA GLY A 72 18.38 -30.73 31.62
C GLY A 72 17.53 -29.49 31.36
N LEU A 73 16.57 -29.53 30.43
CA LEU A 73 15.64 -28.42 30.20
C LEU A 73 14.81 -28.14 31.47
N GLN A 74 14.86 -26.89 31.95
CA GLN A 74 14.15 -26.45 33.14
C GLN A 74 12.87 -25.69 32.76
N ILE A 75 11.72 -26.33 32.96
CA ILE A 75 10.38 -25.78 32.71
C ILE A 75 9.42 -26.18 33.83
N THR A 76 8.49 -25.30 34.19
CA THR A 76 7.41 -25.65 35.13
C THR A 76 6.36 -26.54 34.44
N PRO A 77 5.46 -27.22 35.19
CA PRO A 77 4.35 -27.98 34.60
C PRO A 77 3.45 -27.12 33.68
N GLU A 78 3.21 -25.87 34.06
CA GLU A 78 2.41 -24.91 33.30
C GLU A 78 3.12 -24.50 32.01
N GLU A 79 4.41 -24.20 32.09
CA GLU A 79 5.25 -23.90 30.92
C GLU A 79 5.31 -25.10 29.97
N ARG A 80 5.46 -26.33 30.51
CA ARG A 80 5.46 -27.57 29.74
C ARG A 80 4.15 -27.75 28.97
N SER A 81 3.01 -27.51 29.61
CA SER A 81 1.71 -27.57 28.96
C SER A 81 1.61 -26.56 27.82
N ALA A 82 1.98 -25.29 28.08
CA ALA A 82 1.91 -24.22 27.09
C ALA A 82 2.85 -24.47 25.88
N ILE A 83 4.06 -25.00 26.12
CA ILE A 83 4.99 -25.39 25.05
C ILE A 83 4.39 -26.53 24.21
N LEU A 84 3.84 -27.56 24.85
CA LEU A 84 3.22 -28.67 24.15
C LEU A 84 2.01 -28.22 23.31
N ASP A 85 1.18 -27.33 23.85
CA ASP A 85 0.04 -26.76 23.13
C ASP A 85 0.48 -25.98 21.90
N TYR A 86 1.52 -25.15 22.03
CA TYR A 86 2.08 -24.41 20.91
C TYR A 86 2.66 -25.34 19.84
N LEU A 87 3.51 -26.31 20.22
CA LEU A 87 4.17 -27.22 19.27
C LEU A 87 3.15 -28.12 18.55
N ALA A 88 2.18 -28.67 19.28
CA ALA A 88 1.15 -29.53 18.70
C ALA A 88 0.19 -28.75 17.79
N THR A 89 -0.09 -27.49 18.12
CA THR A 89 -0.93 -26.62 17.29
C THR A 89 -0.12 -26.18 16.07
N TYR A 90 0.90 -25.36 16.23
CA TYR A 90 1.55 -24.68 15.10
C TYR A 90 2.56 -25.54 14.33
N LEU A 91 3.03 -26.64 14.91
CA LEU A 91 3.99 -27.59 14.30
C LEU A 91 3.46 -29.04 14.35
N GLY A 92 2.14 -29.21 14.42
CA GLY A 92 1.47 -30.50 14.34
C GLY A 92 1.53 -31.15 12.97
N THR A 93 1.13 -32.42 12.88
CA THR A 93 0.83 -33.10 11.59
C THR A 93 -0.40 -32.53 10.90
N GLU A 94 -1.25 -31.83 11.64
CA GLU A 94 -2.39 -31.07 11.15
C GLU A 94 -2.20 -29.60 11.56
N PRO A 95 -1.77 -28.71 10.65
CA PRO A 95 -1.60 -27.31 11.00
C PRO A 95 -2.98 -26.66 11.24
N PRO A 96 -3.12 -25.76 12.24
CA PRO A 96 -4.30 -24.93 12.38
C PRO A 96 -4.47 -24.08 11.12
N PRO A 97 -5.69 -23.62 10.82
CA PRO A 97 -5.89 -22.63 9.77
C PRO A 97 -4.94 -21.45 10.01
N THR A 98 -4.16 -21.11 8.98
CA THR A 98 -3.14 -20.05 9.02
C THR A 98 -3.67 -18.83 9.77
N PRO A 99 -3.09 -18.44 10.93
CA PRO A 99 -3.41 -17.17 11.55
C PRO A 99 -3.16 -16.07 10.52
N PRO A 100 -4.02 -15.04 10.42
CA PRO A 100 -3.78 -13.95 9.48
C PRO A 100 -2.36 -13.45 9.67
N GLN A 101 -1.54 -13.55 8.62
CA GLN A 101 -0.23 -12.92 8.65
C GLN A 101 -0.50 -11.44 8.86
N VAL A 102 -0.08 -10.89 10.01
CA VAL A 102 -0.06 -9.46 10.22
C VAL A 102 1.08 -8.93 9.36
N GLN A 103 0.78 -8.76 8.06
CA GLN A 103 1.62 -7.95 7.20
C GLN A 103 1.66 -6.55 7.83
N PRO A 104 2.84 -5.93 7.99
CA PRO A 104 2.89 -4.54 8.40
C PRO A 104 1.99 -3.77 7.43
N ALA A 105 1.04 -3.00 7.97
CA ALA A 105 0.11 -2.25 7.15
C ALA A 105 0.92 -1.44 6.12
N PRO A 106 0.58 -1.49 4.82
CA PRO A 106 1.30 -0.73 3.82
C PRO A 106 1.33 0.73 4.24
N THR A 107 2.50 1.38 4.16
CA THR A 107 2.65 2.79 4.51
C THR A 107 1.57 3.61 3.81
N PRO A 108 0.81 4.46 4.54
CA PRO A 108 -0.23 5.28 3.92
C PRO A 108 0.35 6.13 2.78
N LYS A 109 -0.26 6.04 1.60
CA LYS A 109 0.11 6.88 0.46
C LYS A 109 -0.27 8.32 0.73
N THR A 110 0.48 9.26 0.18
CA THR A 110 0.10 10.68 0.14
C THR A 110 -0.72 10.99 -1.12
N GLY A 111 -1.54 12.04 -1.08
CA GLY A 111 -2.28 12.48 -2.28
C GLY A 111 -1.39 12.85 -3.46
N ALA A 112 -0.18 13.37 -3.22
CA ALA A 112 0.80 13.64 -4.25
C ALA A 112 1.33 12.36 -4.92
N GLN A 113 1.53 11.28 -4.14
CA GLN A 113 1.92 9.97 -4.69
C GLN A 113 0.80 9.37 -5.54
N VAL A 114 -0.47 9.53 -5.11
CA VAL A 114 -1.61 9.07 -5.92
C VAL A 114 -1.78 9.92 -7.19
N TYR A 115 -1.48 11.22 -7.13
CA TYR A 115 -1.51 12.13 -8.29
C TYR A 115 -0.54 11.73 -9.41
N ALA A 116 0.48 10.90 -9.13
CA ALA A 116 1.35 10.35 -10.18
C ALA A 116 0.57 9.61 -11.28
N ASN A 117 -0.60 9.04 -10.95
CA ASN A 117 -1.49 8.40 -11.92
C ASN A 117 -2.17 9.40 -12.88
N CYS A 118 -2.21 10.68 -12.51
CA CYS A 118 -2.82 11.77 -13.29
C CYS A 118 -1.77 12.57 -14.07
N ALA A 119 -0.55 12.63 -13.55
CA ALA A 119 0.53 13.49 -14.03
C ALA A 119 0.99 13.19 -15.47
N GLY A 120 0.83 11.95 -15.94
CA GLY A 120 1.18 11.58 -17.32
C GLY A 120 0.39 12.35 -18.39
N CYS A 121 -0.84 12.75 -18.07
CA CYS A 121 -1.71 13.52 -18.98
C CYS A 121 -1.84 14.98 -18.52
N HIS A 122 -2.08 15.21 -17.23
CA HIS A 122 -2.32 16.56 -16.70
C HIS A 122 -1.04 17.31 -16.33
N GLY A 123 0.13 16.69 -16.48
CA GLY A 123 1.42 17.24 -16.10
C GLY A 123 1.69 17.13 -14.59
N PRO A 124 2.97 17.12 -14.18
CA PRO A 124 3.37 16.97 -12.77
C PRO A 124 2.87 18.12 -11.88
N GLN A 125 2.56 19.29 -12.44
CA GLN A 125 2.04 20.44 -11.72
C GLN A 125 0.58 20.76 -12.07
N GLY A 126 -0.10 19.88 -12.82
CA GLY A 126 -1.48 20.10 -13.25
C GLY A 126 -1.61 21.15 -14.34
N GLU A 127 -0.55 21.42 -15.11
CA GLU A 127 -0.49 22.40 -16.19
C GLU A 127 -1.25 21.99 -17.46
N GLY A 128 -1.56 20.70 -17.61
CA GLY A 128 -2.16 20.14 -18.82
C GLY A 128 -1.25 20.20 -20.04
N ASN A 129 -1.79 19.81 -21.18
CA ASN A 129 -1.13 19.90 -22.48
C ASN A 129 -2.18 20.23 -23.56
N PRO A 130 -2.56 21.51 -23.73
CA PRO A 130 -3.56 21.90 -24.71
C PRO A 130 -3.11 21.60 -26.16
N PRO A 131 -4.02 21.13 -27.04
CA PRO A 131 -5.46 20.92 -26.82
C PRO A 131 -5.83 19.50 -26.32
N ALA A 132 -4.84 18.65 -26.00
CA ALA A 132 -5.09 17.25 -25.64
C ALA A 132 -5.60 17.10 -24.20
N PHE A 133 -4.91 17.69 -23.22
CA PHE A 133 -5.22 17.53 -21.80
C PHE A 133 -5.47 18.88 -21.13
N PRO A 134 -6.60 19.07 -20.43
CA PRO A 134 -6.91 20.34 -19.79
C PRO A 134 -6.03 20.58 -18.54
N PRO A 135 -5.71 21.85 -18.23
CA PRO A 135 -5.06 22.19 -16.98
C PRO A 135 -5.99 21.90 -15.79
N LEU A 136 -5.41 21.36 -14.71
CA LEU A 136 -6.09 21.17 -13.43
C LEU A 136 -5.78 22.32 -12.49
N LYS A 137 -4.50 22.70 -12.37
CA LYS A 137 -4.08 23.82 -11.52
C LYS A 137 -4.67 25.12 -12.06
N GLY A 138 -5.25 25.92 -11.18
CA GLY A 138 -6.05 27.11 -11.56
C GLY A 138 -7.51 26.79 -11.91
N HIS A 139 -7.79 25.75 -12.71
CA HIS A 139 -9.16 25.36 -13.05
C HIS A 139 -9.92 24.71 -11.88
N VAL A 140 -9.26 23.85 -11.10
CA VAL A 140 -9.87 23.18 -9.93
C VAL A 140 -10.43 24.20 -8.93
N LYS A 141 -9.77 25.36 -8.76
CA LYS A 141 -10.29 26.46 -7.93
C LYS A 141 -11.63 27.00 -8.43
N LYS A 142 -11.80 27.16 -9.74
CA LYS A 142 -13.07 27.61 -10.35
C LYS A 142 -14.14 26.52 -10.18
N LEU A 143 -13.75 25.27 -10.41
CA LEU A 143 -14.61 24.10 -10.27
C LEU A 143 -15.15 23.96 -8.85
N LEU A 144 -14.29 23.99 -7.83
CA LEU A 144 -14.68 23.83 -6.43
C LEU A 144 -15.50 24.99 -5.86
N LYS A 145 -15.55 26.14 -6.54
CA LYS A 145 -16.43 27.26 -6.19
C LYS A 145 -17.82 27.14 -6.79
N ALA A 146 -17.99 26.36 -7.86
CA ALA A 146 -19.29 26.15 -8.47
C ALA A 146 -20.15 25.26 -7.56
N GLU A 147 -21.44 25.57 -7.49
CA GLU A 147 -22.42 24.71 -6.82
C GLU A 147 -22.42 23.32 -7.46
N GLY A 148 -22.26 22.26 -6.66
CA GLY A 148 -22.11 20.88 -7.14
C GLY A 148 -20.72 20.53 -7.67
N GLY A 149 -19.78 21.48 -7.74
CA GLY A 149 -18.45 21.27 -8.32
C GLY A 149 -17.57 20.29 -7.53
N ARG A 150 -17.70 20.26 -6.19
CA ARG A 150 -17.04 19.25 -5.33
C ARG A 150 -17.51 17.83 -5.69
N THR A 151 -18.82 17.64 -5.79
CA THR A 151 -19.41 16.35 -6.16
C THR A 151 -18.98 15.94 -7.56
N TYR A 152 -19.01 16.88 -8.52
CA TYR A 152 -18.55 16.60 -9.87
C TYR A 152 -17.07 16.21 -9.92
N LEU A 153 -16.18 16.88 -9.18
CA LEU A 153 -14.75 16.54 -9.17
C LEU A 153 -14.52 15.11 -8.65
N LEU A 154 -15.31 14.67 -7.67
CA LEU A 154 -15.26 13.29 -7.22
C LEU A 154 -15.73 12.32 -8.32
N LEU A 155 -16.85 12.62 -8.97
CA LEU A 155 -17.45 11.75 -9.98
C LEU A 155 -16.60 11.65 -11.25
N VAL A 156 -15.96 12.74 -11.66
CA VAL A 156 -15.09 12.75 -12.85
C VAL A 156 -13.81 11.93 -12.63
N VAL A 157 -13.29 11.89 -11.40
CA VAL A 157 -12.16 11.01 -11.07
C VAL A 157 -12.61 9.55 -11.03
N LEU A 158 -13.77 9.23 -10.45
CA LEU A 158 -14.25 7.85 -10.38
C LEU A 158 -14.64 7.28 -11.74
N TYR A 159 -15.44 8.02 -12.51
CA TYR A 159 -16.13 7.51 -13.70
C TYR A 159 -15.56 8.04 -15.02
N GLY A 160 -14.65 9.01 -14.96
CA GLY A 160 -14.06 9.61 -16.15
C GLY A 160 -14.97 10.65 -16.80
N LEU A 161 -14.58 11.08 -18.00
CA LEU A 161 -15.27 12.09 -18.79
C LEU A 161 -15.04 11.83 -20.28
N GLN A 162 -16.09 11.95 -21.09
CA GLN A 162 -15.98 11.88 -22.53
C GLN A 162 -16.82 12.96 -23.19
N GLY A 163 -16.27 13.59 -24.22
CA GLY A 163 -16.94 14.58 -25.05
C GLY A 163 -16.38 16.00 -24.92
N PRO A 164 -16.95 16.96 -25.67
CA PRO A 164 -16.40 18.30 -25.76
C PRO A 164 -16.60 19.09 -24.46
N ILE A 165 -15.51 19.69 -23.98
CA ILE A 165 -15.50 20.63 -22.86
C ILE A 165 -14.68 21.87 -23.20
N LYS A 166 -15.01 22.97 -22.53
CA LYS A 166 -14.23 24.20 -22.56
C LYS A 166 -13.58 24.43 -21.20
N VAL A 167 -12.27 24.65 -21.20
CA VAL A 167 -11.49 24.98 -20.02
C VAL A 167 -10.63 26.19 -20.36
N GLU A 168 -10.85 27.30 -19.66
CA GLU A 168 -10.11 28.56 -19.84
C GLU A 168 -10.08 29.05 -21.29
N GLY A 169 -11.24 29.01 -21.96
CA GLY A 169 -11.36 29.47 -23.34
C GLY A 169 -10.97 28.44 -24.40
N LYS A 170 -10.28 27.34 -24.03
CA LYS A 170 -9.81 26.30 -24.96
C LYS A 170 -10.74 25.11 -24.98
N GLU A 171 -10.90 24.52 -26.16
CA GLU A 171 -11.71 23.32 -26.38
C GLU A 171 -10.89 22.05 -26.21
N TYR A 172 -11.50 21.03 -25.62
CA TYR A 172 -10.95 19.70 -25.42
C TYR A 172 -12.06 18.69 -25.75
N ALA A 173 -11.75 17.67 -26.54
CA ALA A 173 -12.70 16.63 -26.95
C ALA A 173 -12.15 15.21 -26.72
N GLY A 174 -11.25 15.05 -25.75
CA GLY A 174 -10.64 13.78 -25.40
C GLY A 174 -11.51 12.89 -24.51
N ILE A 175 -10.93 11.77 -24.11
CA ILE A 175 -11.49 10.83 -23.15
C ILE A 175 -10.58 10.83 -21.92
N MET A 176 -11.14 11.11 -20.75
CA MET A 176 -10.51 10.89 -19.45
C MET A 176 -11.05 9.56 -18.89
N PRO A 177 -10.22 8.51 -18.77
CA PRO A 177 -10.64 7.27 -18.13
C PRO A 177 -11.03 7.49 -16.66
N GLY A 178 -11.96 6.68 -16.17
CA GLY A 178 -12.27 6.61 -14.74
C GLY A 178 -11.17 5.88 -13.95
N PHE A 179 -10.95 6.32 -12.72
CA PHE A 179 -9.94 5.77 -11.80
C PHE A 179 -10.58 4.92 -10.70
N ALA A 180 -11.74 4.32 -10.95
CA ALA A 180 -12.43 3.43 -10.02
C ALA A 180 -11.60 2.21 -9.56
N TRP A 181 -10.46 1.92 -10.19
CA TRP A 181 -9.51 0.89 -9.76
C TRP A 181 -8.63 1.30 -8.57
N LEU A 182 -8.55 2.59 -8.24
CA LEU A 182 -7.96 3.07 -7.00
C LEU A 182 -8.91 2.79 -5.82
N SER A 183 -8.36 2.63 -4.61
CA SER A 183 -9.16 2.50 -3.39
C SER A 183 -9.89 3.79 -3.00
N ASP A 184 -10.88 3.71 -2.11
CA ASP A 184 -11.60 4.87 -1.59
C ASP A 184 -10.67 5.87 -0.89
N GLU A 185 -9.69 5.34 -0.14
CA GLU A 185 -8.64 6.11 0.51
C GLU A 185 -7.79 6.87 -0.52
N GLU A 186 -7.32 6.20 -1.57
CA GLU A 186 -6.48 6.81 -2.60
C GLU A 186 -7.23 7.89 -3.39
N ILE A 187 -8.50 7.66 -3.70
CA ILE A 187 -9.34 8.67 -4.38
C ILE A 187 -9.53 9.89 -3.47
N ALA A 188 -9.85 9.70 -2.18
CA ALA A 188 -9.95 10.81 -1.24
C ALA A 188 -8.63 11.60 -1.14
N LEU A 189 -7.50 10.89 -1.07
CA LEU A 189 -6.17 11.47 -1.03
C LEU A 189 -5.86 12.32 -2.26
N VAL A 190 -6.09 11.82 -3.48
CA VAL A 190 -5.82 12.61 -4.70
C VAL A 190 -6.78 13.79 -4.84
N LEU A 191 -8.06 13.61 -4.51
CA LEU A 191 -9.03 14.71 -4.53
C LEU A 191 -8.65 15.83 -3.55
N ASN A 192 -8.15 15.47 -2.37
CA ASN A 192 -7.64 16.44 -1.39
C ASN A 192 -6.33 17.10 -1.85
N HIS A 193 -5.45 16.38 -2.55
CA HIS A 193 -4.27 16.98 -3.19
C HIS A 193 -4.67 18.04 -4.23
N LEU A 194 -5.64 17.74 -5.10
CA LEU A 194 -6.19 18.68 -6.07
C LEU A 194 -6.84 19.90 -5.38
N ALA A 195 -7.61 19.66 -4.31
CA ALA A 195 -8.21 20.72 -3.49
C ALA A 195 -7.17 21.67 -2.89
N GLY A 196 -5.97 21.16 -2.58
CA GLY A 196 -4.82 21.97 -2.14
C GLY A 196 -4.41 23.08 -3.12
N TRP A 197 -4.83 23.04 -4.38
CA TRP A 197 -4.54 24.08 -5.38
C TRP A 197 -5.52 25.25 -5.40
N GLY A 198 -6.50 25.27 -4.50
CA GLY A 198 -7.34 26.46 -4.34
C GLY A 198 -8.78 26.21 -3.90
N ALA A 199 -9.02 25.23 -3.04
CA ALA A 199 -10.30 25.05 -2.41
C ALA A 199 -10.76 26.32 -1.67
N PRO A 200 -12.07 26.63 -1.66
CA PRO A 200 -12.60 27.79 -0.95
C PRO A 200 -12.50 27.62 0.58
N GLN A 201 -12.64 28.73 1.32
CA GLN A 201 -12.74 28.68 2.77
C GLN A 201 -13.94 27.83 3.20
N GLY A 202 -13.78 27.02 4.25
CA GLY A 202 -14.82 26.11 4.72
C GLY A 202 -14.99 24.86 3.85
N PHE A 203 -14.09 24.63 2.88
CA PHE A 203 -14.07 23.40 2.11
C PHE A 203 -13.95 22.19 3.04
N LYS A 204 -14.85 21.22 2.87
CA LYS A 204 -14.81 19.94 3.57
C LYS A 204 -13.92 18.98 2.78
N PRO A 205 -12.79 18.50 3.36
CA PRO A 205 -11.97 17.47 2.73
C PRO A 205 -12.81 16.26 2.30
N TYR A 206 -12.42 15.62 1.21
CA TYR A 206 -13.01 14.35 0.80
C TYR A 206 -12.61 13.25 1.77
N THR A 207 -13.55 12.36 2.07
CA THR A 207 -13.35 11.20 2.93
C THR A 207 -13.53 9.89 2.16
N PRO A 208 -12.92 8.78 2.60
CA PRO A 208 -13.13 7.47 1.97
C PRO A 208 -14.60 7.05 1.95
N ASP A 209 -15.36 7.33 3.01
CA ASP A 209 -16.79 6.99 3.08
C ASP A 209 -17.63 7.73 2.03
N GLU A 210 -17.29 8.99 1.72
CA GLU A 210 -17.94 9.73 0.64
C GLU A 210 -17.64 9.12 -0.73
N VAL A 211 -16.40 8.67 -0.96
CA VAL A 211 -16.03 7.97 -2.20
C VAL A 211 -16.78 6.65 -2.31
N LYS A 212 -16.83 5.87 -1.23
CA LYS A 212 -17.58 4.61 -1.15
C LYS A 212 -19.06 4.82 -1.46
N ALA A 213 -19.67 5.86 -0.89
CA ALA A 213 -21.07 6.21 -1.16
C ALA A 213 -21.28 6.59 -2.63
N ALA A 214 -20.37 7.34 -3.23
CA ALA A 214 -20.45 7.70 -4.64
C ALA A 214 -20.36 6.49 -5.56
N ARG A 215 -19.55 5.48 -5.21
CA ARG A 215 -19.43 4.23 -5.99
C ARG A 215 -20.74 3.47 -6.16
N ALA A 216 -21.67 3.61 -5.21
CA ALA A 216 -22.97 2.95 -5.26
C ALA A 216 -23.84 3.42 -6.43
N LYS A 217 -23.52 4.58 -7.04
CA LYS A 217 -24.24 5.14 -8.19
C LYS A 217 -23.31 5.19 -9.40
N ALA A 218 -23.20 4.08 -10.11
CA ALA A 218 -22.45 4.02 -11.36
C ALA A 218 -22.96 5.07 -12.36
N LEU A 219 -22.03 5.84 -12.95
CA LEU A 219 -22.29 6.80 -14.01
C LEU A 219 -21.44 6.48 -15.23
N THR A 220 -21.93 6.79 -16.42
CA THR A 220 -21.11 6.79 -17.63
C THR A 220 -20.33 8.11 -17.77
N PRO A 221 -19.22 8.13 -18.51
CA PRO A 221 -18.48 9.37 -18.80
C PRO A 221 -19.33 10.49 -19.42
N GLU A 222 -20.35 10.15 -20.21
CA GLU A 222 -21.30 11.10 -20.81
C GLU A 222 -22.29 11.65 -19.78
N GLU A 223 -22.71 10.85 -18.80
CA GLU A 223 -23.53 11.33 -17.69
C GLU A 223 -22.75 12.30 -16.81
N VAL A 224 -21.46 12.03 -16.58
CA VAL A 224 -20.56 12.98 -15.92
C VAL A 224 -20.41 14.28 -16.73
N LEU A 225 -20.34 14.19 -18.06
CA LEU A 225 -20.35 15.39 -18.92
C LEU A 225 -21.64 16.22 -18.73
N LYS A 226 -22.81 15.58 -18.66
CA LYS A 226 -24.09 16.28 -18.40
C LYS A 226 -24.06 17.01 -17.05
N LEU A 227 -23.49 16.39 -16.01
CA LEU A 227 -23.30 17.06 -14.71
C LEU A 227 -22.41 18.29 -14.85
N ARG A 228 -21.31 18.19 -15.61
CA ARG A 228 -20.40 19.32 -15.88
C ARG A 228 -21.13 20.50 -16.51
N GLN A 229 -21.98 20.22 -17.51
CA GLN A 229 -22.74 21.24 -18.22
C GLN A 229 -23.71 21.98 -17.28
N GLY A 230 -24.24 21.30 -16.26
CA GLY A 230 -25.07 21.89 -15.21
C GLY A 230 -24.34 22.86 -14.27
N LEU A 231 -23.00 22.74 -14.13
CA LEU A 231 -22.20 23.56 -13.20
C LEU A 231 -22.03 25.03 -13.64
N LYS A 232 -22.42 25.39 -14.87
CA LYS A 232 -22.29 26.75 -15.43
C LYS A 232 -20.89 27.35 -15.22
N LEU A 233 -19.86 26.54 -15.50
CA LEU A 233 -18.46 26.96 -15.36
C LEU A 233 -18.13 28.12 -16.31
N PRO A 234 -17.33 29.11 -15.86
CA PRO A 234 -16.88 30.22 -16.68
C PRO A 234 -15.87 29.82 -17.77
#